data_AF-A0A7Y5GLL9-F1
#
_entry.id   AF-A0A7Y5GLL9-F1
#
_cell.length_a   1.000
_cell.length_b   1.000
_cell.length_c   1.000
_cell.angle_alpha   90.00
_cell.angle_beta   90.00
_cell.angle_gamma   90.00
#
_symmetry.space_group_name_H-M   'P 1'
#
loop_
_entity.id
_entity.type
_entity.pdbx_description
1 polymer ?
#
loop_
_entity_poly.entity_id
_entity_poly.type
_entity_poly.pdbx_seq_one_letter_code
_entity_poly.pdbx_strand_id
1 'polypeptide(L)' 'MMIDGKYFAMEQVVPAVGITSVGDKIMLGFVHTTTENEESITGLYTDLIRRNLRFENGLLIVCN' A
#
# COMPACT_ATOMS: atom_id res chain seq x y z
N MET A 1 5.13 0.39 -7.06
CA MET A 1 4.05 0.60 -6.08
C MET A 1 4.33 1.89 -5.33
N MET A 2 3.31 2.71 -5.12
CA MET A 2 3.39 3.92 -4.30
C MET A 2 2.53 3.72 -3.05
N ILE A 3 3.08 4.08 -1.90
CA ILE A 3 2.40 4.02 -0.60
C ILE A 3 2.63 5.38 0.06
N ASP A 4 1.55 6.07 0.42
CA ASP A 4 1.61 7.42 0.98
C ASP A 4 0.63 7.55 2.14
N GLY A 5 1.12 7.59 3.37
CA GLY A 5 0.26 7.80 4.53
C GLY A 5 -0.33 9.21 4.52
N LYS A 6 -1.65 9.33 4.42
CA LYS A 6 -2.34 10.62 4.53
C LYS A 6 -3.14 10.72 5.82
N TYR A 7 -2.90 11.81 6.54
CA TYR A 7 -3.65 12.19 7.73
C TYR A 7 -4.96 12.88 7.31
N PHE A 8 -6.10 12.28 7.66
CA PHE A 8 -7.42 12.86 7.46
C PHE A 8 -8.17 12.86 8.80
N ALA A 9 -8.31 14.03 9.43
CA ALA A 9 -9.20 14.26 10.57
C ALA A 9 -9.12 13.23 11.73
N MET A 10 -7.89 12.93 12.21
CA MET A 10 -7.55 11.92 13.25
C MET A 10 -7.58 10.44 12.81
N GLU A 11 -7.85 10.16 11.54
CA GLU A 11 -7.66 8.85 10.94
C GLU A 11 -6.52 8.92 9.92
N GLN A 12 -5.65 7.91 9.94
CA GLN A 12 -4.57 7.75 8.98
C GLN A 12 -4.98 6.70 7.96
N VAL A 13 -5.01 7.11 6.70
CA VAL A 13 -5.29 6.20 5.58
C VAL A 13 -4.00 6.00 4.82
N VAL A 14 -3.59 4.74 4.66
CA VAL A 14 -2.42 4.35 3.87
C VAL A 14 -2.90 3.58 2.65
N PRO A 15 -3.04 4.22 1.47
CA PRO A 15 -3.35 3.56 0.22
C PRO A 15 -2.11 2.92 -0.39
N ALA A 16 -2.27 1.70 -0.91
CA ALA A 16 -1.30 1.05 -1.79
C ALA A 16 -1.77 1.15 -3.24
N VAL A 17 -0.94 1.79 -4.08
CA VAL A 17 -1.22 2.02 -5.49
C VAL A 17 -0.20 1.31 -6.37
N GLY A 18 -0.69 0.49 -7.29
CA GLY A 18 0.10 -0.13 -8.36
C GLY A 18 0.14 0.78 -9.59
N ILE A 19 1.23 0.73 -10.34
CA ILE A 19 1.31 1.33 -11.68
C ILE A 19 1.50 0.18 -12.66
N THR A 20 0.64 0.09 -13.67
CA THR A 20 0.75 -0.93 -14.72
C THR A 20 1.92 -0.63 -15.65
N SER A 21 2.31 -1.59 -16.49
CA SER A 21 3.33 -1.38 -17.52
C SER A 21 2.98 -0.28 -18.54
N VAL A 22 1.70 0.08 -18.66
CA VAL A 22 1.22 1.17 -19.52
C VAL A 22 1.07 2.51 -18.78
N GLY A 23 1.39 2.55 -17.48
CA GLY A 23 1.38 3.78 -16.67
C GLY A 23 0.07 4.04 -15.91
N ASP A 24 -0.90 3.15 -15.97
CA ASP A 24 -2.18 3.32 -15.28
C ASP A 24 -2.04 3.07 -13.78
N LYS A 25 -2.66 3.94 -12.98
CA LYS A 25 -2.71 3.79 -11.52
C LYS A 25 -3.89 2.90 -11.13
N ILE A 26 -3.60 1.81 -10.41
CA ILE A 26 -4.58 0.87 -9.90
C ILE A 26 -4.53 0.85 -8.37
N MET A 27 -5.67 1.04 -7.72
CA MET A 27 -5.79 0.86 -6.28
C MET A 27 -5.65 -0.61 -5.92
N LEU A 28 -4.63 -0.96 -5.16
CA LEU A 28 -4.37 -2.33 -4.74
C LEU A 28 -5.02 -2.64 -3.39
N GLY A 29 -5.03 -1.65 -2.49
CA GLY A 29 -5.67 -1.73 -1.18
C GLY A 29 -5.46 -0.46 -0.38
N PHE A 30 -6.05 -0.40 0.81
CA PHE A 30 -5.79 0.66 1.77
C PHE A 30 -5.99 0.11 3.18
N VAL A 31 -5.31 0.72 4.15
CA VAL A 31 -5.56 0.47 5.57
C VAL A 31 -6.00 1.77 6.24
N HIS A 32 -7.03 1.68 7.09
CA HIS A 32 -7.44 2.76 8.00
C HIS A 32 -6.90 2.43 9.38
N THR A 33 -6.12 3.34 9.96
CA THR A 33 -5.58 3.19 11.31
C THR A 33 -5.78 4.51 12.07
N THR A 34 -5.93 4.41 13.38
CA THR A 34 -5.92 5.59 14.27
C THR A 34 -4.54 5.83 14.89
N THR A 35 -3.57 4.92 14.67
CA THR A 35 -2.19 5.00 15.13
C THR A 35 -1.23 4.42 14.08
N GLU A 36 -0.03 5.00 13.95
CA GLU A 36 1.07 4.47 13.13
C GLU A 36 1.67 3.22 13.75
N ASN A 37 0.93 2.11 13.74
CA ASN A 37 1.48 0.82 14.16
C ASN A 37 2.03 0.07 12.92
N GLU A 38 3.30 -0.35 12.99
CA GLU A 38 3.95 -1.24 12.01
C GLU A 38 3.11 -2.47 11.67
N GLU A 39 2.29 -2.96 12.61
CA GLU A 39 1.36 -4.08 12.38
C GLU A 39 0.34 -3.79 11.28
N SER A 40 -0.12 -2.55 11.14
CA SER A 40 -1.13 -2.19 10.14
C SER A 40 -0.56 -2.18 8.73
N ILE A 41 0.66 -1.67 8.58
CA ILE A 41 1.40 -1.67 7.31
C ILE A 41 1.79 -3.10 6.93
N THR A 42 2.27 -3.89 7.89
CA THR A 42 2.59 -5.31 7.70
C THR A 42 1.35 -6.11 7.28
N GLY A 43 0.19 -5.80 7.87
CA GLY A 43 -1.10 -6.36 7.49
C GLY A 43 -1.47 -6.07 6.03
N LEU A 44 -1.28 -4.82 5.58
CA LEU A 44 -1.55 -4.42 4.20
C LEU A 44 -0.66 -5.19 3.21
N TYR A 45 0.65 -5.28 3.46
CA TYR A 45 1.54 -6.06 2.59
C TYR A 45 1.19 -7.54 2.57
N THR A 46 0.87 -8.10 3.73
CA THR A 46 0.48 -9.51 3.85
C THR A 46 -0.80 -9.79 3.06
N ASP A 47 -1.81 -8.91 3.12
CA ASP A 47 -3.03 -9.01 2.31
C ASP A 47 -2.71 -8.97 0.80
N LEU A 48 -1.86 -8.04 0.38
CA LEU A 48 -1.48 -7.90 -1.02
C LEU A 48 -0.75 -9.15 -1.54
N ILE A 49 0.18 -9.70 -0.77
CA ILE A 49 0.87 -10.95 -1.11
C ILE A 49 -0.12 -12.12 -1.18
N ARG A 50 -1.04 -12.25 -0.21
CA ARG A 50 -2.11 -13.26 -0.23
C ARG A 50 -3.01 -13.14 -1.46
N ARG A 51 -3.17 -11.93 -2.00
CA ARG A 51 -3.93 -11.64 -3.23
C ARG A 51 -3.09 -11.80 -4.51
N ASN A 52 -1.96 -12.50 -4.43
CA ASN A 52 -1.03 -12.76 -5.54
C ASN A 52 -0.27 -11.53 -6.04
N LEU A 53 0.06 -10.57 -5.16
CA LEU A 53 1.10 -9.60 -5.49
C LEU A 53 2.43 -10.33 -5.68
N ARG A 54 2.86 -10.44 -6.94
CA ARG A 54 4.13 -11.03 -7.35
C ARG A 54 5.23 -9.98 -7.32
N PHE A 55 6.25 -10.19 -6.50
CA PHE A 55 7.41 -9.31 -6.35
C PHE A 55 8.72 -9.97 -6.80
N GLU A 56 8.67 -11.21 -7.29
CA GLU A 56 9.86 -12.01 -7.65
C GLU A 56 10.64 -11.43 -8.84
N ASN A 57 9.97 -10.67 -9.71
CA ASN A 57 10.59 -9.99 -10.86
C ASN A 57 11.14 -8.59 -10.50
N GLY A 58 11.20 -8.26 -9.21
CA GLY A 58 11.52 -6.93 -8.72
C GLY A 58 10.30 -6.02 -8.65
N LEU A 59 10.19 -5.28 -7.54
CA LEU A 59 9.12 -4.32 -7.30
C LEU A 59 9.76 -3.01 -6.83
N LEU A 60 9.60 -1.94 -7.60
CA LEU A 60 9.97 -0.61 -7.13
C LEU A 60 8.88 -0.13 -6.15
N ILE A 61 9.25 0.11 -4.90
CA ILE A 61 8.38 0.68 -3.87
C ILE A 61 8.85 2.11 -3.59
N VAL A 62 7.92 3.05 -3.66
CA VAL A 62 8.13 4.45 -3.25
C VAL A 62 7.22 4.71 -2.06
N CYS A 63 7.82 5.05 -0.92
CA CYS A 63 7.14 5.38 0.33
C CYS A 63 7.69 6.71 0.88
N ASN A 64 6.88 7.42 1.66
CA ASN A 64 7.24 8.64 2.39
C ASN A 64 7.32 8.32 3.88
#